data_AF-A0A011WSN6-F1
#
_entry.id   AF-A0A011WSN6-F1
#
_cell.length_a   1.000
_cell.length_b   1.000
_cell.length_c   1.000
_cell.angle_alpha   90.00
_cell.angle_beta   90.00
_cell.angle_gamma   90.00
#
_symmetry.space_group_name_H-M   'P 1'
#
loop_
_entity.id
_entity.type
_entity.pdbx_description
1 polymer ?
#
loop_
_entity_poly.entity_id
_entity_poly.type
_entity_poly.pdbx_seq_one_letter_code
_entity_poly.pdbx_strand_id
1 'polypeptide(L)'
;MADEFVVNDAVFKVVDTTEISKLQTKAQQLVQDFEDLKTEFNRINGALLDTWEGEGADEYKYETDHILEKIGDMNSAVDALNTDGISNVRQSISDMDAELGEQIRKMANDEEE
;
A
#
# COMPACT_ATOMS: atom_id res chain seq x y z
N MET A 1 -6.40 1.15 23.12
CA MET A 1 -7.42 0.33 23.79
C MET A 1 -8.60 0.30 22.85
N ALA A 2 -9.09 -0.88 22.46
CA ALA A 2 -10.30 -0.97 21.65
C ALA A 2 -11.48 -0.53 22.51
N ASP A 3 -12.31 0.39 22.02
CA ASP A 3 -13.54 0.78 22.68
C ASP A 3 -14.54 -0.38 22.55
N GLU A 4 -14.58 -1.23 23.57
CA GLU A 4 -15.58 -2.28 23.73
C GLU A 4 -16.76 -1.70 24.50
N PHE A 5 -17.99 -1.93 24.04
CA PHE A 5 -19.20 -1.59 24.80
C PHE A 5 -20.22 -2.75 24.74
N VAL A 6 -21.01 -2.88 25.80
CA VAL A 6 -21.93 -4.00 26.04
C VAL A 6 -23.33 -3.60 25.62
N VAL A 7 -24.03 -4.48 24.90
CA VAL A 7 -25.45 -4.39 24.56
C VAL A 7 -26.07 -5.78 24.74
N ASN A 8 -27.10 -5.90 25.60
CA ASN A 8 -27.86 -7.13 25.82
C ASN A 8 -27.00 -8.40 25.95
N ASP A 9 -26.09 -8.41 26.93
CA ASP A 9 -25.13 -9.50 27.20
C ASP A 9 -24.13 -9.83 26.06
N ALA A 10 -24.14 -9.07 24.96
CA ALA A 10 -23.17 -9.16 23.86
C ALA A 10 -22.21 -7.94 23.85
N VAL A 11 -20.93 -8.18 23.53
CA VAL A 11 -19.91 -7.12 23.41
C VAL A 11 -19.74 -6.77 21.94
N PHE A 12 -19.99 -5.51 21.56
CA PHE A 12 -19.57 -5.03 20.25
C PHE A 12 -18.05 -4.86 20.25
N LYS A 13 -17.38 -5.50 19.28
CA LYS A 13 -15.93 -5.44 19.14
C LYS A 13 -15.58 -4.81 17.80
N VAL A 14 -14.87 -3.69 17.88
CA VAL A 14 -14.29 -2.98 16.74
C VAL A 14 -13.44 -3.93 15.89
N VAL A 15 -13.61 -3.86 14.57
CA VAL A 15 -12.83 -4.66 13.61
C VAL A 15 -11.34 -4.32 13.71
N ASP A 16 -10.51 -5.36 13.86
CA ASP A 16 -9.06 -5.23 13.85
C ASP A 16 -8.52 -5.10 12.42
N THR A 17 -8.07 -3.90 12.06
CA THR A 17 -7.46 -3.62 10.74
C THR A 17 -5.92 -3.65 10.78
N THR A 18 -5.30 -4.21 11.82
CA THR A 18 -3.83 -4.17 12.02
C THR A 18 -3.07 -4.81 10.86
N GLU A 19 -3.53 -5.96 10.36
CA GLU A 19 -2.87 -6.62 9.22
C GLU A 19 -2.98 -5.83 7.92
N ILE A 20 -4.10 -5.12 7.72
CA ILE A 20 -4.28 -4.22 6.56
C ILE A 20 -3.32 -3.04 6.67
N SER A 21 -3.18 -2.45 7.87
CA SER A 21 -2.21 -1.37 8.10
C SER A 21 -0.77 -1.82 7.86
N LYS A 22 -0.40 -3.05 8.29
CA LYS A 22 0.93 -3.62 8.00
C LYS A 22 1.16 -3.79 6.50
N LEU A 23 0.13 -4.19 5.76
CA LEU A 23 0.21 -4.31 4.30
C LEU A 23 0.44 -2.94 3.65
N GLN A 24 -0.21 -1.88 4.13
CA GLN A 24 0.01 -0.52 3.63
C GLN A 24 1.46 -0.08 3.83
N THR A 25 2.00 -0.28 5.05
CA THR A 25 3.41 0.06 5.35
C THR A 25 4.38 -0.73 4.48
N LYS A 26 4.12 -2.02 4.24
CA LYS A 26 4.96 -2.83 3.35
C LYS A 26 4.92 -2.35 1.91
N ALA A 27 3.75 -1.96 1.41
CA ALA A 27 3.62 -1.44 0.06
C ALA A 27 4.34 -0.09 -0.10
N GLN A 28 4.25 0.81 0.89
CA GLN A 28 5.02 2.06 0.92
C GLN A 28 6.53 1.81 0.94
N GLN A 29 6.99 0.83 1.73
CA GLN A 29 8.40 0.47 1.74
C GLN A 29 8.84 -0.08 0.38
N LEU A 30 8.03 -0.93 -0.25
CA LEU A 30 8.33 -1.47 -1.57
C LEU A 30 8.41 -0.37 -2.64
N VAL A 31 7.59 0.68 -2.54
CA VAL A 31 7.69 1.85 -3.42
C VAL A 31 9.05 2.54 -3.29
N GLN A 32 9.52 2.73 -2.06
CA GLN A 32 10.84 3.28 -1.81
C GLN A 32 11.96 2.36 -2.34
N ASP A 33 11.84 1.05 -2.13
CA ASP A 33 12.81 0.07 -2.60
C ASP A 33 12.92 0.08 -4.14
N PHE A 34 11.82 0.31 -4.86
CA PHE A 34 11.85 0.47 -6.32
C PHE A 34 12.52 1.77 -6.78
N GLU A 35 12.30 2.90 -6.10
CA GLU A 35 12.99 4.16 -6.42
C GLU A 35 14.50 4.07 -6.16
N ASP A 36 14.89 3.41 -5.07
CA ASP A 36 16.28 3.15 -4.73
C ASP A 36 16.94 2.22 -5.78
N LEU A 37 16.23 1.14 -6.17
CA LEU A 37 16.68 0.23 -7.23
C LEU A 37 16.86 0.97 -8.56
N LYS A 38 15.89 1.80 -8.96
CA LYS A 38 15.95 2.60 -10.18
C LYS A 38 17.15 3.53 -10.18
N THR A 39 17.40 4.20 -9.06
CA THR A 39 18.54 5.10 -8.87
C THR A 39 19.86 4.35 -9.02
N GLU A 40 20.01 3.23 -8.33
CA GLU A 40 21.25 2.45 -8.35
C GLU A 40 21.50 1.78 -9.71
N PHE A 41 20.45 1.24 -10.33
CA PHE A 41 20.52 0.67 -11.67
C PHE A 41 20.95 1.72 -12.70
N ASN A 42 20.33 2.90 -12.68
CA ASN A 42 20.71 4.00 -13.57
C ASN A 42 22.16 4.46 -13.33
N ARG A 43 22.60 4.54 -12.06
CA ARG A 43 23.97 4.91 -11.70
C ARG A 43 25.00 3.93 -12.25
N ILE A 44 24.76 2.63 -12.06
CA ILE A 44 25.68 1.56 -12.51
C ILE A 44 25.78 1.56 -14.04
N ASN A 45 24.64 1.59 -14.73
CA ASN A 45 24.62 1.49 -16.19
C ASN A 45 25.12 2.76 -16.86
N GLY A 46 24.84 3.93 -16.30
CA GLY A 46 25.41 5.20 -16.76
C GLY A 46 26.94 5.19 -16.66
N ALA A 47 27.49 4.76 -15.51
CA ALA A 47 28.94 4.66 -15.34
C ALA A 47 29.60 3.66 -16.31
N LEU A 48 28.91 2.56 -16.64
CA LEU A 48 29.42 1.60 -17.63
C LEU A 48 29.41 2.22 -19.04
N LEU A 49 28.28 2.79 -19.46
CA LEU A 49 28.10 3.41 -20.78
C LEU A 49 29.07 4.57 -21.01
N ASP A 50 29.34 5.37 -19.98
CA ASP A 50 30.31 6.48 -20.06
C ASP A 50 31.74 6.01 -20.42
N THR A 51 32.06 4.75 -20.13
CA THR A 51 33.38 4.14 -20.38
C THR A 51 33.39 3.15 -21.55
N TRP A 52 32.23 2.82 -22.10
CA TRP A 52 32.10 1.80 -23.14
C TRP A 52 32.28 2.41 -24.53
N GLU A 53 33.44 2.15 -25.13
CA GLU A 53 33.73 2.46 -26.53
C GLU A 53 33.53 1.21 -27.42
N GLY A 54 32.73 1.32 -28.48
CA GLY A 54 32.58 0.28 -29.51
C GLY A 54 31.16 -0.23 -29.74
N GLU A 55 31.04 -1.29 -30.55
CA GLU A 55 29.75 -1.92 -30.88
C GLU A 55 29.06 -2.49 -29.62
N GLY A 56 27.73 -2.42 -29.58
CA GLY A 56 26.91 -2.97 -28.49
C GLY A 56 26.51 -1.96 -27.40
N ALA A 57 27.12 -0.77 -27.36
CA ALA A 57 26.78 0.25 -26.37
C ALA A 57 25.33 0.78 -26.55
N ASP A 58 24.90 0.99 -27.80
CA ASP A 58 23.55 1.45 -28.11
C ASP A 58 22.49 0.40 -27.79
N GLU A 59 22.73 -0.88 -28.14
CA GLU A 59 21.84 -1.99 -27.79
C GLU A 59 21.76 -2.19 -26.27
N TYR A 60 22.89 -2.09 -25.59
CA TYR A 60 22.92 -2.15 -24.13
C TYR A 60 22.10 -1.01 -23.51
N LYS A 61 22.31 0.22 -23.97
CA LYS A 61 21.54 1.38 -23.52
C LYS A 61 20.04 1.15 -23.71
N TYR A 62 19.63 0.68 -24.89
CA TYR A 62 18.23 0.36 -25.18
C TYR A 62 17.63 -0.63 -24.17
N GLU A 63 18.32 -1.72 -23.87
CA GLU A 63 17.84 -2.70 -22.89
C GLU A 63 17.79 -2.11 -21.48
N THR A 64 18.79 -1.31 -21.08
CA THR A 64 18.79 -0.67 -19.75
C THR A 64 17.68 0.37 -19.60
N ASP A 65 17.38 1.16 -20.63
CA ASP A 65 16.28 2.13 -20.64
C ASP A 65 14.94 1.40 -20.49
N HIS A 66 14.75 0.28 -21.19
CA HIS A 66 13.53 -0.53 -21.11
C HIS A 66 13.37 -1.23 -19.76
N ILE A 67 14.46 -1.63 -19.10
CA ILE A 67 14.41 -2.14 -17.72
C ILE A 67 14.02 -1.02 -16.75
N LEU A 68 14.57 0.19 -16.90
CA LEU A 68 14.20 1.35 -16.07
C LEU A 68 12.72 1.71 -16.20
N GLU A 69 12.17 1.65 -17.42
CA GLU A 69 10.74 1.83 -17.68
C GLU A 69 9.92 0.80 -16.90
N LYS A 70 10.26 -0.49 -17.02
CA LYS A 70 9.56 -1.57 -16.31
C LYS A 70 9.64 -1.44 -14.78
N ILE A 71 10.77 -1.00 -14.24
CA ILE A 71 10.92 -0.72 -12.81
C ILE A 71 9.95 0.40 -12.40
N GLY A 72 9.85 1.47 -13.19
CA GLY A 72 8.91 2.57 -12.95
C GLY A 72 7.44 2.16 -13.03
N ASP A 73 7.08 1.33 -14.00
CA ASP A 73 5.72 0.81 -14.16
C ASP A 73 5.30 -0.06 -12.97
N MET A 74 6.19 -0.97 -12.54
CA MET A 74 5.96 -1.79 -11.35
C MET A 74 5.82 -0.93 -10.10
N ASN A 75 6.64 0.11 -9.95
CA ASN A 75 6.55 1.02 -8.83
C ASN A 75 5.19 1.73 -8.78
N SER A 76 4.77 2.28 -9.92
CA SER A 76 3.50 2.98 -10.08
C SER A 76 2.31 2.06 -9.79
N ALA A 77 2.39 0.80 -10.20
CA ALA A 77 1.36 -0.20 -9.91
C ALA A 77 1.26 -0.51 -8.41
N VAL A 78 2.40 -0.65 -7.71
CA VAL A 78 2.40 -0.88 -6.25
C VAL A 78 1.86 0.33 -5.50
N ASP A 79 2.23 1.54 -5.89
CA ASP A 79 1.73 2.77 -5.27
C ASP A 79 0.21 2.92 -5.46
N ALA A 80 -0.30 2.70 -6.68
CA ALA A 80 -1.73 2.72 -6.96
C ALA A 80 -2.49 1.65 -6.15
N LEU A 81 -1.95 0.42 -6.06
CA LEU A 81 -2.54 -0.64 -5.24
C LEU A 81 -2.62 -0.23 -3.76
N ASN A 82 -1.61 0.48 -3.26
CA ASN A 82 -1.60 0.93 -1.88
C ASN A 82 -2.59 2.08 -1.62
N THR A 83 -2.54 3.11 -2.47
CA THR A 83 -3.31 4.35 -2.32
C THR A 83 -4.78 4.16 -2.63
N ASP A 84 -5.11 3.44 -3.72
CA ASP A 84 -6.50 3.27 -4.18
C ASP A 84 -7.08 1.90 -3.83
N GLY A 85 -6.26 0.87 -3.63
CA GLY A 85 -6.74 -0.47 -3.29
C GLY A 85 -6.84 -0.65 -1.77
N ILE A 86 -5.69 -0.77 -1.13
CA ILE A 86 -5.58 -1.17 0.28
C ILE A 86 -6.17 -0.08 1.19
N SER A 87 -5.91 1.20 0.91
CA SER A 87 -6.47 2.31 1.68
C SER A 87 -8.00 2.32 1.65
N ASN A 88 -8.60 2.14 0.46
CA ASN A 88 -10.06 2.13 0.31
C ASN A 88 -10.72 0.93 1.00
N VAL A 89 -10.08 -0.24 0.98
CA VAL A 89 -10.55 -1.41 1.73
C VAL A 89 -10.53 -1.12 3.23
N ARG A 90 -9.43 -0.56 3.75
CA ARG A 90 -9.31 -0.22 5.16
C ARG A 90 -10.36 0.82 5.60
N GLN A 91 -10.57 1.85 4.78
CA GLN A 91 -11.55 2.89 5.05
C GLN A 91 -12.97 2.31 5.06
N SER A 92 -13.33 1.53 4.04
CA SER A 92 -14.64 0.87 3.97
C SER A 92 -14.93 0.01 5.20
N ILE A 93 -13.93 -0.75 5.69
CA ILE A 93 -14.07 -1.54 6.91
C ILE A 93 -14.30 -0.65 8.13
N SER A 94 -13.56 0.45 8.23
CA SER A 94 -13.69 1.39 9.36
C SER A 94 -15.05 2.08 9.36
N ASP A 95 -15.55 2.46 8.19
CA ASP A 95 -16.87 3.08 8.05
C ASP A 95 -18.00 2.10 8.40
N MET A 96 -17.92 0.86 7.92
CA MET A 96 -18.89 -0.19 8.28
C MET A 96 -18.87 -0.52 9.78
N ASP A 97 -17.68 -0.59 10.39
CA ASP A 97 -17.54 -0.84 11.83
C ASP A 97 -18.16 0.30 12.66
N ALA A 98 -17.92 1.54 12.26
CA ALA A 98 -18.52 2.71 12.91
C ALA A 98 -20.05 2.72 12.77
N GLU A 99 -20.58 2.44 11.58
CA GLU A 99 -22.02 2.39 11.33
C GLU A 99 -22.70 1.29 12.15
N LEU A 100 -22.12 0.08 12.18
CA LEU A 100 -22.63 -1.03 12.99
C LEU A 100 -22.58 -0.69 14.48
N GLY A 101 -21.50 -0.08 14.95
CA GLY A 101 -21.37 0.38 16.33
C GLY A 101 -22.45 1.40 16.70
N GLU A 102 -22.76 2.35 15.82
CA GLU A 102 -23.83 3.33 16.04
C GLU A 102 -25.22 2.68 16.08
N GLN A 103 -25.52 1.77 15.13
CA GLN A 103 -26.80 1.05 15.11
C GLN A 103 -27.01 0.22 16.37
N ILE A 104 -25.97 -0.48 16.83
CA ILE A 104 -26.02 -1.30 18.04
C ILE A 104 -26.26 -0.44 19.29
N ARG A 105 -25.65 0.75 19.39
CA ARG A 105 -25.93 1.70 20.49
C ARG A 105 -27.37 2.19 20.49
N LYS A 106 -27.93 2.48 19.32
CA LYS A 106 -29.34 2.92 19.20
C LYS A 106 -30.28 1.81 19.69
N MET A 107 -30.10 0.58 19.21
CA MET A 107 -30.92 -0.55 19.64
C MET A 107 -30.84 -0.80 21.16
N ALA A 108 -29.66 -0.65 21.75
CA ALA A 108 -29.48 -0.79 23.20
C ALA A 108 -30.29 0.23 24.00
N ASN A 109 -30.32 1.49 23.54
CA ASN A 109 -31.01 2.57 24.24
C ASN A 109 -32.53 2.55 23.98
N ASP A 110 -32.98 2.06 22.82
CA ASP A 110 -34.40 1.98 22.47
C ASP A 110 -35.13 0.83 23.20
N GLU A 111 -34.42 -0.17 23.73
CA GLU A 111 -34.99 -1.24 24.57
C GLU A 111 -35.12 -0.87 26.06
N GLU A 112 -34.55 0.26 26.50
CA GLU A 112 -34.63 0.75 27.89
C GLU A 112 -35.82 1.71 28.15
N GLU A 113 -36.57 2.14 27.13
CA GLU A 113 -37.82 2.94 27.23
C GLU A 113 -39.10 2.08 27.23
#